data_AF-A0A0J0UTA8-F1
#
_entry.id   AF-A0A0J0UTA8-F1
#
_cell.length_a   1.000
_cell.length_b   1.000
_cell.length_c   1.000
_cell.angle_alpha   90.00
_cell.angle_beta   90.00
_cell.angle_gamma   90.00
#
_symmetry.space_group_name_H-M   'P 1'
#
loop_
_entity.id
_entity.type
_entity.pdbx_description
1 polymer ?
#
loop_
_entity_poly.entity_id
_entity_poly.type
_entity_poly.pdbx_seq_one_letter_code
_entity_poly.pdbx_strand_id
1 'polypeptide(L)'
;MASSTQGPSLSESPSQDRKYARPAQDEDFDLLFPIAVGLGRRILDRDGRDLQRSVATAEELAVNVFVDLPRPLRQDEKTFSKMCAEMADVCLEALLGDQTVVSVPLGLLPPETGFLGELPLRELQATLSEMRRSDRRVGLLVFAAGLSPAQAASALGVSLDRALSSINRIGQRFHDRQVLGLGPKFKATHS
;
A
#
# COMPACT_ATOMS: atom_id res chain seq x y z
N MET A 1 34.51 -51.45 -63.71
CA MET A 1 33.52 -51.53 -62.63
C MET A 1 33.91 -50.52 -61.56
N ALA A 2 33.24 -49.38 -61.51
CA ALA A 2 33.34 -48.41 -60.42
C ALA A 2 31.90 -48.01 -60.09
N SER A 3 31.47 -48.35 -58.88
CA SER A 3 30.09 -48.22 -58.43
C SER A 3 29.72 -46.76 -58.19
N SER A 4 28.58 -46.39 -58.75
CA SER A 4 27.78 -45.22 -58.36
C SER A 4 27.09 -45.47 -57.02
N THR A 5 27.08 -44.48 -56.14
CA THR A 5 26.00 -44.33 -55.16
C THR A 5 25.65 -42.85 -55.01
N GLN A 6 24.54 -42.47 -55.64
CA GLN A 6 23.81 -41.22 -55.36
C GLN A 6 23.13 -41.36 -54.00
N GLY A 7 23.35 -40.40 -53.09
CA GLY A 7 22.49 -40.19 -51.92
C GLY A 7 21.48 -39.09 -52.21
N PRO A 8 20.18 -39.26 -51.92
CA PRO A 8 19.20 -38.20 -52.09
C PRO A 8 19.26 -37.18 -50.95
N SER A 9 18.95 -35.95 -51.35
CA SER A 9 18.85 -34.70 -50.60
C SER A 9 17.65 -34.64 -49.64
N LEU A 10 17.67 -33.60 -48.79
CA LEU A 10 16.57 -32.91 -48.09
C LEU A 10 16.43 -33.16 -46.58
N SER A 11 16.95 -32.22 -45.80
CA SER A 11 16.21 -31.61 -44.68
C SER A 11 16.88 -30.29 -44.27
N GLU A 12 16.51 -29.23 -45.00
CA GLU A 12 16.66 -27.87 -44.53
C GLU A 12 15.66 -27.55 -43.41
N SER A 13 16.17 -26.80 -42.43
CA SER A 13 15.48 -25.91 -41.47
C SER A 13 14.81 -26.52 -40.23
N PRO A 14 14.73 -25.76 -39.10
CA PRO A 14 15.09 -24.35 -38.95
C PRO A 14 16.15 -24.09 -37.87
N SER A 15 16.95 -23.06 -38.13
CA SER A 15 17.62 -22.26 -37.11
C SER A 15 16.63 -21.94 -35.99
N GLN A 16 16.80 -22.58 -34.83
CA GLN A 16 16.18 -22.09 -33.62
C GLN A 16 16.94 -20.82 -33.22
N ASP A 17 16.44 -19.69 -33.70
CA ASP A 17 16.46 -18.43 -32.96
C ASP A 17 15.78 -18.67 -31.62
N ARG A 18 16.47 -19.34 -30.69
CA ARG A 18 16.21 -19.18 -29.27
C ARG A 18 16.72 -17.78 -28.94
N LYS A 19 15.91 -16.77 -29.25
CA LYS A 19 15.83 -15.59 -28.41
C LYS A 19 15.62 -16.14 -27.01
N TYR A 20 16.68 -16.16 -26.21
CA TYR A 20 16.59 -16.33 -24.78
C TYR A 20 15.65 -15.20 -24.32
N ALA A 21 14.37 -15.54 -24.15
CA ALA A 21 13.42 -14.66 -23.53
C ALA A 21 13.99 -14.37 -22.15
N ARG A 22 14.40 -13.11 -21.95
CA ARG A 22 14.75 -12.59 -20.63
C ARG A 22 13.61 -12.99 -19.69
N PRO A 23 13.89 -13.58 -18.51
CA PRO A 23 12.80 -14.01 -17.65
C PRO A 23 11.91 -12.80 -17.32
N ALA A 24 10.58 -13.00 -17.34
CA ALA A 24 9.56 -12.02 -16.94
C ALA A 24 9.69 -11.52 -15.48
N GLN A 25 10.74 -11.95 -14.76
CA GLN A 25 11.03 -11.58 -13.38
C GLN A 25 11.34 -10.10 -13.19
N ASP A 26 11.82 -9.40 -14.24
CA ASP A 26 12.08 -7.95 -14.17
C ASP A 26 10.83 -7.12 -14.51
N GLU A 27 9.99 -7.54 -15.46
CA GLU A 27 8.81 -6.76 -15.88
C GLU A 27 7.77 -6.59 -14.77
N ASP A 28 7.53 -7.65 -13.97
CA ASP A 28 6.60 -7.59 -12.84
C ASP A 28 7.11 -6.70 -11.71
N PHE A 29 8.44 -6.69 -11.49
CA PHE A 29 9.07 -5.80 -10.53
C PHE A 29 9.00 -4.35 -11.01
N ASP A 30 9.37 -4.09 -12.27
CA ASP A 30 9.35 -2.76 -12.89
C ASP A 30 7.95 -2.14 -12.89
N LEU A 31 6.90 -2.97 -12.95
CA LEU A 31 5.52 -2.51 -12.85
C LEU A 31 5.08 -2.24 -11.41
N LEU A 32 5.33 -3.17 -10.49
CA LEU A 32 4.80 -3.11 -9.13
C LEU A 32 5.59 -2.16 -8.23
N PHE A 33 6.91 -2.07 -8.42
CA PHE A 33 7.79 -1.28 -7.55
C PHE A 33 7.44 0.21 -7.54
N PRO A 34 7.25 0.88 -8.70
CA PRO A 34 6.79 2.28 -8.72
C PRO A 34 5.43 2.48 -8.04
N ILE A 35 4.55 1.48 -8.07
CA ILE A 35 3.25 1.56 -7.41
C ILE A 35 3.40 1.50 -5.88
N ALA A 36 4.26 0.61 -5.37
CA ALA A 36 4.57 0.55 -3.95
C ALA A 36 5.19 1.87 -3.45
N VAL A 37 6.16 2.42 -4.19
CA VAL A 37 6.77 3.72 -3.90
C VAL A 37 5.72 4.84 -3.90
N GLY A 38 4.86 4.87 -4.92
CA GLY A 38 3.79 5.85 -5.03
C GLY A 38 2.80 5.79 -3.86
N LEU A 39 2.47 4.58 -3.40
CA LEU A 39 1.63 4.37 -2.22
C LEU A 39 2.33 4.81 -0.94
N GLY A 40 3.59 4.40 -0.73
CA GLY A 40 4.38 4.81 0.43
C GLY A 40 4.51 6.32 0.52
N ARG A 41 4.80 6.98 -0.60
CA ARG A 41 4.87 8.44 -0.68
C ARG A 41 3.56 9.11 -0.25
N ARG A 42 2.41 8.59 -0.69
CA ARG A 42 1.11 9.13 -0.27
C ARG A 42 0.88 9.01 1.23
N ILE A 43 1.38 7.96 1.86
CA ILE A 43 1.29 7.76 3.31
C ILE A 43 2.26 8.69 4.06
N LEU A 44 3.50 8.78 3.59
CA LEU A 44 4.59 9.50 4.27
C LEU A 44 4.56 11.01 4.05
N ASP A 45 4.11 11.48 2.87
CA ASP A 45 4.06 12.89 2.47
C ASP A 45 2.68 13.28 1.93
N ARG A 46 1.68 13.00 2.75
CA ARG A 46 0.27 13.31 2.49
C ARG A 46 -0.02 14.80 2.27
N ASP A 47 0.78 15.68 2.84
CA ASP A 47 0.64 17.14 2.72
C ASP A 47 1.53 17.72 1.59
N GLY A 48 2.34 16.89 0.93
CA GLY A 48 3.23 17.30 -0.17
C GLY A 48 4.32 18.28 0.24
N ARG A 49 4.78 18.24 1.50
CA ARG A 49 5.69 19.21 2.09
C ARG A 49 7.17 18.86 1.90
N ASP A 50 7.50 17.58 1.80
CA ASP A 50 8.88 17.10 1.63
C ASP A 50 8.94 15.93 0.65
N LEU A 51 8.76 16.26 -0.62
CA LEU A 51 8.69 15.28 -1.71
C LEU A 51 10.00 14.49 -1.87
N GLN A 52 11.15 15.14 -1.75
CA GLN A 52 12.44 14.48 -1.97
C GLN A 52 12.73 13.45 -0.89
N ARG A 53 12.56 13.81 0.38
CA ARG A 53 12.78 12.88 1.50
C ARG A 53 11.78 11.73 1.47
N SER A 54 10.51 12.03 1.20
CA SER A 54 9.45 11.01 1.20
C SER A 54 9.58 9.99 0.09
N VAL A 55 10.06 10.39 -1.10
CA VAL A 55 10.37 9.44 -2.19
C VAL A 55 11.50 8.52 -1.77
N ALA A 56 12.62 9.06 -1.26
CA ALA A 56 13.76 8.25 -0.83
C ALA A 56 13.37 7.24 0.25
N THR A 57 12.62 7.67 1.28
CA THR A 57 12.12 6.77 2.32
C THR A 57 11.13 5.74 1.76
N ALA A 58 10.22 6.14 0.86
CA ALA A 58 9.27 5.21 0.25
C ALA A 58 9.97 4.15 -0.62
N GLU A 59 11.05 4.51 -1.32
CA GLU A 59 11.88 3.57 -2.08
C GLU A 59 12.57 2.54 -1.17
N GLU A 60 13.20 2.99 -0.08
CA GLU A 60 13.83 2.10 0.91
C GLU A 60 12.81 1.10 1.51
N LEU A 61 11.63 1.60 1.88
CA LEU A 61 10.56 0.75 2.41
C LEU A 61 9.99 -0.20 1.36
N ALA A 62 9.84 0.26 0.10
CA ALA A 62 9.38 -0.60 -0.99
C ALA A 62 10.38 -1.75 -1.22
N VAL A 63 11.69 -1.51 -1.17
CA VAL A 63 12.69 -2.60 -1.26
C VAL A 63 12.42 -3.67 -0.18
N ASN A 64 12.17 -3.26 1.07
CA ASN A 64 11.86 -4.21 2.14
C ASN A 64 10.59 -5.02 1.86
N VAL A 65 9.54 -4.37 1.34
CA VAL A 65 8.31 -5.07 0.93
C VAL A 65 8.60 -6.14 -0.12
N PHE A 66 9.42 -5.83 -1.13
CA PHE A 66 9.71 -6.75 -2.24
C PHE A 66 10.67 -7.89 -1.87
N VAL A 67 11.40 -7.78 -0.76
CA VAL A 67 12.13 -8.89 -0.15
C VAL A 67 11.17 -9.92 0.43
N ASP A 68 10.08 -9.46 1.06
CA ASP A 68 9.09 -10.32 1.74
C ASP A 68 7.97 -10.84 0.83
N LEU A 69 7.88 -10.35 -0.41
CA LEU A 69 6.91 -10.84 -1.38
C LEU A 69 7.28 -12.24 -1.90
N PRO A 70 6.30 -13.16 -2.01
CA PRO A 70 6.55 -14.50 -2.52
C PRO A 70 7.05 -14.46 -3.97
N ARG A 71 8.05 -15.28 -4.29
CA ARG A 71 8.62 -15.42 -5.63
C ARG A 71 8.09 -16.69 -6.33
N PRO A 72 7.92 -16.67 -7.67
CA PRO A 72 8.09 -15.52 -8.56
C PRO A 72 7.01 -14.45 -8.31
N LEU A 73 7.37 -13.17 -8.53
CA LEU A 73 6.35 -12.11 -8.58
C LEU A 73 5.37 -12.43 -9.71
N ARG A 74 4.12 -12.02 -9.52
CA ARG A 74 3.07 -12.15 -10.52
C ARG A 74 2.29 -10.86 -10.57
N GLN A 75 1.90 -10.44 -11.78
CA GLN A 75 0.90 -9.40 -12.00
C GLN A 75 -0.51 -9.93 -11.73
N ASP A 76 -0.77 -10.33 -10.48
CA ASP A 76 -2.09 -10.76 -10.03
C ASP A 76 -2.59 -9.94 -8.84
N GLU A 77 -3.91 -9.95 -8.64
CA GLU A 77 -4.57 -9.21 -7.57
C GLU A 77 -4.06 -9.60 -6.18
N LYS A 78 -3.62 -10.85 -6.01
CA LYS A 78 -3.12 -11.36 -4.73
C LYS A 78 -1.76 -10.76 -4.39
N THR A 79 -0.86 -10.70 -5.36
CA THR A 79 0.47 -10.11 -5.22
C THR A 79 0.36 -8.61 -4.99
N PHE A 80 -0.50 -7.94 -5.77
CA PHE A 80 -0.80 -6.52 -5.58
C PHE A 80 -1.36 -6.24 -4.18
N SER A 81 -2.35 -7.02 -3.74
CA SER A 81 -2.96 -6.84 -2.43
C SER A 81 -1.98 -7.06 -1.28
N LYS A 82 -1.10 -8.07 -1.42
CA LYS A 82 -0.04 -8.34 -0.46
C LYS A 82 0.98 -7.20 -0.41
N MET A 83 1.40 -6.68 -1.56
CA MET A 83 2.29 -5.52 -1.67
C MET A 83 1.69 -4.30 -0.97
N CYS A 84 0.45 -3.92 -1.28
CA CYS A 84 -0.22 -2.80 -0.61
C CYS A 84 -0.33 -3.00 0.91
N ALA A 85 -0.63 -4.23 1.34
CA ALA A 85 -0.77 -4.57 2.74
C ALA A 85 0.55 -4.50 3.53
N GLU A 86 1.65 -5.00 2.96
CA GLU A 86 2.98 -4.87 3.57
C GLU A 86 3.48 -3.43 3.52
N MET A 87 3.23 -2.70 2.43
CA MET A 87 3.60 -1.28 2.33
C MET A 87 2.92 -0.44 3.42
N ALA A 88 1.63 -0.69 3.67
CA ALA A 88 0.93 -0.02 4.77
C ALA A 88 1.56 -0.35 6.14
N ASP A 89 1.99 -1.59 6.38
CA ASP A 89 2.60 -1.97 7.66
C ASP A 89 3.96 -1.30 7.86
N VAL A 90 4.85 -1.33 6.86
CA VAL A 90 6.18 -0.71 6.99
C VAL A 90 6.11 0.81 7.08
N CYS A 91 5.12 1.44 6.42
CA CYS A 91 4.88 2.87 6.57
C CYS A 91 4.36 3.22 7.97
N LEU A 92 3.57 2.37 8.63
CA LEU A 92 3.10 2.64 9.99
C LEU A 92 4.27 2.81 10.96
N GLU A 93 5.25 1.91 10.87
CA GLU A 93 6.46 1.95 11.69
C GLU A 93 7.31 3.20 11.38
N ALA A 94 7.45 3.54 10.11
CA ALA A 94 8.20 4.72 9.68
C ALA A 94 7.54 6.06 10.10
N LEU A 95 6.22 6.07 10.31
CA LEU A 95 5.50 7.24 10.77
C LEU A 95 5.68 7.49 12.28
N LEU A 96 6.11 6.51 13.07
CA LEU A 96 6.18 6.64 14.54
C LEU A 96 6.95 7.89 14.98
N GLY A 97 6.29 8.75 15.76
CA GLY A 97 6.87 9.98 16.30
C GLY A 97 6.64 11.24 15.44
N ASP A 98 6.02 11.12 14.27
CA ASP A 98 5.62 12.26 13.45
C ASP A 98 4.40 13.00 14.06
N GLN A 99 4.47 14.34 14.08
CA GLN A 99 3.50 15.24 14.71
C GLN A 99 2.59 15.99 13.71
N THR A 100 2.64 15.64 12.43
CA THR A 100 1.84 16.28 11.38
C THR A 100 0.33 15.93 11.49
N VAL A 101 -0.53 16.53 10.66
CA VAL A 101 -1.99 16.26 10.63
C VAL A 101 -2.41 15.58 9.32
N VAL A 102 -3.49 14.80 9.33
CA VAL A 102 -4.00 14.02 8.20
C VAL A 102 -5.36 14.59 7.81
N SER A 103 -5.57 14.84 6.51
CA SER A 103 -6.90 15.23 6.01
C SER A 103 -7.88 14.06 6.10
N VAL A 104 -9.02 14.27 6.75
CA VAL A 104 -10.08 13.26 6.87
C VAL A 104 -11.26 13.67 5.97
N PRO A 105 -11.67 12.82 5.02
CA PRO A 105 -12.89 13.08 4.25
C PRO A 105 -14.10 13.30 5.16
N LEU A 106 -14.87 14.36 4.88
CA LEU A 106 -16.05 14.70 5.67
C LEU A 106 -17.07 13.54 5.68
N GLY A 107 -17.62 13.24 6.86
CA GLY A 107 -18.59 12.16 7.05
C GLY A 107 -18.00 10.75 7.08
N LEU A 108 -16.67 10.60 7.00
CA LEU A 108 -16.00 9.31 7.10
C LEU A 108 -15.86 8.82 8.55
N LEU A 109 -15.68 9.75 9.49
CA LEU A 109 -15.71 9.49 10.92
C LEU A 109 -17.03 9.99 11.51
N PRO A 110 -17.55 9.32 12.56
CA PRO A 110 -18.72 9.81 13.27
C PRO A 110 -18.49 11.22 13.81
N PRO A 111 -19.48 12.13 13.77
CA PRO A 111 -19.32 13.52 14.19
C PRO A 111 -18.90 13.65 15.67
N GLU A 112 -19.29 12.70 16.52
CA GLU A 112 -18.87 12.58 17.92
C GLU A 112 -17.37 12.33 18.13
N THR A 113 -16.61 12.10 17.06
CA THR A 113 -15.14 12.07 17.10
C THR A 113 -14.51 13.46 17.04
N GLY A 114 -15.29 14.52 16.81
CA GLY A 114 -14.80 15.90 16.83
C GLY A 114 -13.77 16.28 15.74
N PHE A 115 -13.41 15.36 14.85
CA PHE A 115 -12.46 15.61 13.75
C PHE A 115 -13.21 16.17 12.54
N LEU A 116 -13.17 17.49 12.37
CA LEU A 116 -13.78 18.20 11.25
C LEU A 116 -12.74 18.46 10.16
N GLY A 117 -12.46 17.43 9.35
CA GLY A 117 -11.60 17.55 8.17
C GLY A 117 -10.11 17.33 8.42
N GLU A 118 -9.65 17.41 9.67
CA GLU A 118 -8.25 17.15 10.05
C GLU A 118 -8.14 16.26 11.29
N LEU A 119 -7.17 15.35 11.28
CA LEU A 119 -6.86 14.41 12.35
C LEU A 119 -5.35 14.45 12.64
N PRO A 120 -4.89 14.75 13.88
CA PRO A 120 -3.48 14.66 14.20
C PRO A 120 -2.95 13.24 13.96
N LEU A 121 -1.83 13.13 13.24
CA LEU A 121 -1.25 11.83 12.90
C LEU A 121 -0.90 11.02 14.14
N ARG A 122 -0.46 11.67 15.21
CA ARG A 122 -0.21 11.02 16.49
C ARG A 122 -1.46 10.31 17.04
N GLU A 123 -2.64 10.90 16.86
CA GLU A 123 -3.90 10.28 17.28
C GLU A 123 -4.28 9.11 16.35
N LEU A 124 -4.04 9.26 15.05
CA LEU A 124 -4.18 8.15 14.11
C LEU A 124 -3.26 7.00 14.50
N GLN A 125 -1.98 7.25 14.77
CA GLN A 125 -1.00 6.25 15.17
C GLN A 125 -1.39 5.57 16.49
N ALA A 126 -1.75 6.35 17.51
CA ALA A 126 -2.13 5.80 18.81
C ALA A 126 -3.42 4.97 18.73
N THR A 127 -4.36 5.36 17.87
CA THR A 127 -5.57 4.59 17.62
C THR A 127 -5.26 3.32 16.86
N LEU A 128 -4.50 3.41 15.77
CA LEU A 128 -4.17 2.26 14.94
C LEU A 128 -3.28 1.27 15.69
N SER A 129 -2.33 1.68 16.53
CA SER A 129 -1.43 0.76 17.25
C SER A 129 -2.19 -0.26 18.12
N GLU A 130 -3.35 0.11 18.64
CA GLU A 130 -4.24 -0.73 19.47
C GLU A 130 -5.18 -1.62 18.64
N MET A 131 -5.23 -1.43 17.32
CA MET A 131 -6.14 -2.13 16.42
C MET A 131 -5.51 -3.40 15.82
N ARG A 132 -6.36 -4.30 15.35
CA ARG A 132 -5.94 -5.50 14.61
C ARG A 132 -5.19 -5.09 13.34
N ARG A 133 -4.15 -5.85 12.96
CA ARG A 133 -3.33 -5.59 11.75
C ARG A 133 -4.16 -5.30 10.50
N SER A 134 -5.26 -6.02 10.27
CA SER A 134 -6.16 -5.78 9.13
C SER A 134 -6.85 -4.42 9.17
N ASP A 135 -7.27 -3.95 10.35
CA ASP A 135 -7.92 -2.67 10.52
C ASP A 135 -6.91 -1.53 10.36
N ARG A 136 -5.67 -1.71 10.87
CA ARG A 136 -4.57 -0.75 10.69
C ARG A 136 -4.29 -0.45 9.22
N ARG A 137 -4.20 -1.50 8.40
CA ARG A 137 -3.98 -1.39 6.95
C ARG A 137 -5.07 -0.58 6.28
N VAL A 138 -6.35 -0.87 6.57
CA VAL A 138 -7.49 -0.08 6.05
C VAL A 138 -7.38 1.38 6.52
N GLY A 139 -7.11 1.60 7.81
CA GLY A 139 -6.97 2.94 8.38
C GLY A 139 -5.87 3.77 7.71
N LEU A 140 -4.69 3.18 7.47
CA LEU A 140 -3.60 3.90 6.80
C LEU A 140 -3.91 4.22 5.34
N LEU A 141 -4.48 3.27 4.60
CA LEU A 141 -4.85 3.53 3.21
C LEU A 141 -5.90 4.63 3.09
N VAL A 142 -6.90 4.63 3.97
CA VAL A 142 -8.00 5.59 3.91
C VAL A 142 -7.58 6.95 4.46
N PHE A 143 -7.09 6.99 5.69
CA PHE A 143 -6.78 8.25 6.36
C PHE A 143 -5.44 8.82 5.87
N ALA A 144 -4.34 8.06 5.94
CA ALA A 144 -3.02 8.60 5.62
C ALA A 144 -2.78 8.73 4.10
N ALA A 145 -3.12 7.72 3.31
CA ALA A 145 -2.92 7.76 1.85
C ALA A 145 -4.05 8.45 1.07
N GLY A 146 -5.15 8.81 1.74
CA GLY A 146 -6.28 9.53 1.15
C GLY A 146 -7.11 8.70 0.16
N LEU A 147 -7.12 7.37 0.28
CA LEU A 147 -7.94 6.51 -0.58
C LEU A 147 -9.39 6.52 -0.10
N SER A 148 -10.33 6.43 -1.05
CA SER A 148 -11.72 6.10 -0.70
C SER A 148 -11.81 4.69 -0.08
N PRO A 149 -12.86 4.39 0.71
CA PRO A 149 -13.07 3.05 1.25
C PRO A 149 -13.10 1.96 0.18
N ALA A 150 -13.66 2.24 -0.99
CA ALA A 150 -13.68 1.32 -2.13
C ALA A 150 -12.28 1.07 -2.72
N GLN A 151 -11.46 2.11 -2.86
CA GLN A 151 -10.07 1.97 -3.31
C GLN A 151 -9.23 1.19 -2.30
N ALA A 152 -9.39 1.46 -0.99
CA ALA A 152 -8.69 0.71 0.05
C ALA A 152 -9.14 -0.77 0.10
N ALA A 153 -10.43 -1.04 -0.09
CA ALA A 153 -10.96 -2.40 -0.18
C ALA A 153 -10.36 -3.16 -1.37
N SER A 154 -10.37 -2.55 -2.55
CA SER A 154 -9.77 -3.09 -3.77
C SER A 154 -8.26 -3.31 -3.60
N ALA A 155 -7.54 -2.37 -3.01
CA ALA A 155 -6.10 -2.45 -2.82
C ALA A 155 -5.68 -3.53 -1.80
N LEU A 156 -6.56 -3.93 -0.89
CA LEU A 156 -6.29 -4.97 0.11
C LEU A 156 -6.90 -6.32 -0.24
N GLY A 157 -7.62 -6.43 -1.36
CA GLY A 157 -8.33 -7.65 -1.75
C GLY A 157 -9.41 -8.05 -0.75
N VAL A 158 -10.12 -7.07 -0.18
CA VAL A 158 -11.23 -7.28 0.77
C VAL A 158 -12.54 -6.70 0.24
N SER A 159 -13.67 -7.13 0.79
CA SER A 159 -14.96 -6.54 0.43
C SER A 159 -15.09 -5.11 0.96
N LEU A 160 -15.90 -4.30 0.26
CA LEU A 160 -16.23 -2.93 0.70
C LEU A 160 -16.84 -2.93 2.10
N ASP A 161 -17.78 -3.84 2.38
CA ASP A 161 -18.42 -3.96 3.71
C ASP A 161 -17.40 -4.22 4.82
N ARG A 162 -16.36 -5.01 4.53
CA ARG A 162 -15.28 -5.25 5.49
C ARG A 162 -14.45 -4.00 5.73
N ALA A 163 -14.12 -3.24 4.68
CA ALA A 163 -13.40 -1.97 4.81
C ALA A 163 -14.23 -0.94 5.60
N LEU A 164 -15.53 -0.78 5.29
CA LEU A 164 -16.44 0.09 6.02
C LEU A 164 -16.57 -0.32 7.49
N SER A 165 -16.66 -1.63 7.76
CA SER A 165 -16.68 -2.15 9.13
C SER A 165 -15.38 -1.85 9.88
N SER A 166 -14.22 -1.92 9.23
CA SER A 166 -12.93 -1.51 9.80
C SER A 166 -12.91 -0.01 10.11
N ILE A 167 -13.39 0.84 9.20
CA ILE A 167 -13.49 2.30 9.40
C ILE A 167 -14.39 2.63 10.59
N ASN A 168 -15.55 1.97 10.71
CA ASN A 168 -16.44 2.16 11.85
C ASN A 168 -15.79 1.77 13.19
N ARG A 169 -15.04 0.64 13.24
CA ARG A 169 -14.29 0.26 14.44
C ARG A 169 -13.20 1.28 14.80
N ILE A 170 -12.51 1.83 13.79
CA ILE A 170 -11.52 2.89 14.00
C ILE A 170 -12.19 4.15 14.55
N GLY A 171 -13.32 4.57 13.96
CA GLY A 171 -14.11 5.72 14.44
C GLY A 171 -14.60 5.55 15.87
N GLN A 172 -15.10 4.37 16.22
CA GLN A 172 -15.47 4.05 17.61
C GLN A 172 -14.26 4.15 18.54
N ARG A 173 -13.10 3.64 18.10
CA ARG A 173 -11.89 3.70 18.92
C ARG A 173 -11.41 5.13 19.15
N PHE A 174 -11.52 6.00 18.15
CA PHE A 174 -11.27 7.44 18.33
C PHE A 174 -12.19 8.04 19.39
N HIS A 175 -13.50 7.76 19.29
CA HIS A 175 -14.48 8.23 20.26
C HIS A 175 -14.17 7.74 21.69
N ASP A 176 -13.91 6.45 21.87
CA ASP A 176 -13.56 5.87 23.16
C ASP A 176 -12.34 6.55 23.80
N ARG A 177 -11.30 6.81 22.99
CA ARG A 177 -10.09 7.50 23.45
C ARG A 177 -10.38 8.94 23.91
N GLN A 178 -11.31 9.63 23.26
CA GLN A 178 -11.73 10.97 23.68
C GLN A 178 -12.49 10.95 24.99
N VAL A 179 -13.44 10.02 25.15
CA VAL A 179 -14.20 9.86 26.40
C VAL A 179 -13.28 9.53 27.58
N LEU A 180 -12.22 8.74 27.34
CA LEU A 180 -11.21 8.38 28.34
C LEU A 180 -10.19 9.49 28.63
N GLY A 181 -10.27 10.64 27.95
CA GLY A 181 -9.29 11.73 28.09
C GLY A 181 -7.90 11.40 27.54
N LEU A 182 -7.81 10.37 26.68
CA LEU A 182 -6.61 9.91 26.00
C LEU A 182 -6.45 10.51 24.60
N GLY A 183 -7.45 11.25 24.13
CA GLY A 183 -7.41 12.05 22.90
C GLY A 183 -6.94 13.49 23.13
N PRO A 184 -6.81 14.30 22.07
CA PRO A 184 -6.34 15.66 22.16
C PRO A 184 -7.36 16.51 22.94
N LYS A 185 -6.88 17.25 23.95
CA LYS A 185 -7.70 18.26 24.63
C LYS A 185 -7.90 19.44 23.68
N PHE A 186 -8.87 19.34 22.76
CA PHE A 186 -9.34 20.50 22.04
C PHE A 186 -10.01 21.42 23.06
N LYS A 187 -9.30 22.47 23.48
CA LYS A 187 -9.95 23.63 24.09
C LYS A 187 -10.84 24.20 22.99
N ALA A 188 -12.16 24.02 23.13
CA ALA A 188 -13.10 24.79 22.34
C ALA A 188 -12.79 26.28 22.61
N THR A 189 -12.13 26.92 21.66
CA THR A 189 -12.10 28.38 21.60
C THR A 189 -13.51 28.80 21.22
N HIS A 190 -14.31 29.09 22.23
CA HIS A 190 -15.53 29.87 22.04
C HIS A 190 -15.16 31.19 21.35
N SER A 191 -15.84 31.49 20.26
CA SER A 191 -16.03 32.83 19.72
C SER A 191 -17.46 32.92 19.24
#